data_AF-A0A6J5X6L0-F1
#
_entry.id   AF-A0A6J5X6L0-F1
#
_cell.length_a   1.000
_cell.length_b   1.000
_cell.length_c   1.000
_cell.angle_alpha   90.00
_cell.angle_beta   90.00
_cell.angle_gamma   90.00
#
_symmetry.space_group_name_H-M   'P 1'
#
loop_
_entity.id
_entity.type
_entity.pdbx_description
1 polymer ?
#
loop_
_entity_poly.entity_id
_entity_poly.type
_entity_poly.pdbx_seq_one_letter_code
_entity_poly.pdbx_strand_id
1 'polypeptide(L)'
;MSQFWKPGAEKPRLVDDEEGGVLFFSSPSGYANIERQRQRLPVYKYRTSILYLVETHATTIIVGETGSGKTTQIPQYLKEAGWADGGRVIACTQPRRLAVQSVASRVAEEMGVKLGEEVGYTIRFEDVTNTGVTMIKFLTDGVLLREMMNDPLLTKYSVIMIDEAHERSISTDILLGLLKKIQRRRPELRLIISSATIQAKSMSAFFQTSKRRRRPEGEELGPNMEPAVLSVEPANSCVGSQRLSALAQQLRLYKPPPFSSDDDIEEQRIEEITHKVVSQVGFAESNTPVAQDPERFRPKRAAVLLCLFEGDAGDLRVILTKRSSKLSTHSGEVALPGGKREEGDKDDGDTATREAKEEIGLDPSLVNVVTVLEPFLSKHLLRVVPVIGILNEKEAFKAAPNPAEVEAVFDAPLEMFIKDENRRSEEREWMGNKYLIHFFDYEAKNKKYIIWGLTAGILIRAASIVYKRSPPFVEQNPIYKVPRVVDINTTIP
;
A
#
# COMPACT_ATOMS: atom_id res chain seq x y z
N MET A 1 10.98 -17.29 18.37
CA MET A 1 11.97 -16.37 18.95
C MET A 1 12.50 -15.54 17.80
N SER A 2 12.04 -14.29 17.63
CA SER A 2 12.60 -13.40 16.61
C SER A 2 14.04 -13.07 17.01
N GLN A 3 14.98 -13.35 16.11
CA GLN A 3 16.41 -13.22 16.36
C GLN A 3 16.74 -11.73 16.54
N PHE A 4 17.16 -11.36 17.75
CA PHE A 4 17.53 -9.99 18.10
C PHE A 4 18.78 -9.59 17.29
N TRP A 5 18.65 -8.59 16.43
CA TRP A 5 19.79 -8.11 15.63
C TRP A 5 20.74 -7.29 16.49
N LYS A 6 22.02 -7.66 16.50
CA LYS A 6 23.09 -6.99 17.26
C LYS A 6 24.08 -6.31 16.29
N PRO A 7 24.69 -5.18 16.68
CA PRO A 7 25.79 -4.56 15.93
C PRO A 7 26.84 -5.58 15.51
N GLY A 8 27.25 -5.56 14.24
CA GLY A 8 28.21 -6.51 13.65
C GLY A 8 27.66 -7.89 13.22
N ALA A 9 26.36 -8.19 13.40
CA ALA A 9 25.76 -9.45 12.92
C ALA A 9 25.47 -9.46 11.40
N GLU A 10 25.35 -10.67 10.81
CA GLU A 10 25.00 -10.84 9.40
C GLU A 10 23.75 -10.04 9.00
N LYS A 11 23.77 -9.49 7.77
CA LYS A 11 22.71 -8.65 7.20
C LYS A 11 21.35 -9.38 7.30
N PRO A 12 20.33 -8.80 7.95
CA PRO A 12 19.00 -9.39 7.94
C PRO A 12 18.45 -9.38 6.52
N ARG A 13 17.82 -10.47 6.09
CA ARG A 13 16.97 -10.44 4.90
C ARG A 13 15.87 -9.40 5.16
N LEU A 14 15.62 -8.53 4.19
CA LEU A 14 14.42 -7.71 4.20
C LEU A 14 13.27 -8.69 4.00
N VAL A 15 12.56 -9.03 5.08
CA VAL A 15 11.46 -9.99 5.03
C VAL A 15 10.15 -9.21 4.95
N ASP A 16 9.41 -9.46 3.88
CA ASP A 16 7.94 -9.36 3.87
C ASP A 16 7.42 -10.50 4.74
N ASP A 17 7.11 -10.23 6.02
CA ASP A 17 6.60 -11.27 6.92
C ASP A 17 5.09 -11.51 6.67
N GLU A 18 4.80 -12.49 5.81
CA GLU A 18 3.65 -13.39 5.98
C GLU A 18 3.99 -14.41 7.09
N GLU A 19 3.32 -14.31 8.24
CA GLU A 19 2.88 -15.42 9.14
C GLU A 19 2.73 -14.95 10.59
N GLY A 20 1.49 -14.88 11.06
CA GLY A 20 1.13 -14.69 12.45
C GLY A 20 0.89 -16.03 13.13
N GLY A 21 1.81 -16.45 14.01
CA GLY A 21 1.63 -17.60 14.91
C GLY A 21 1.75 -17.18 16.37
N VAL A 22 0.68 -17.39 17.16
CA VAL A 22 0.61 -17.05 18.60
C VAL A 22 0.91 -18.30 19.44
N LEU A 23 1.84 -18.20 20.39
CA LEU A 23 2.04 -19.15 21.48
C LEU A 23 2.00 -18.39 22.82
N PHE A 24 1.03 -18.72 23.66
CA PHE A 24 0.80 -18.09 24.97
C PHE A 24 1.70 -18.69 26.06
N PHE A 25 2.34 -17.83 26.84
CA PHE A 25 2.73 -18.11 28.23
C PHE A 25 2.43 -16.86 29.08
N SER A 26 1.81 -17.05 30.24
CA SER A 26 1.30 -15.99 31.12
C SER A 26 2.37 -15.45 32.08
N SER A 27 2.39 -14.13 32.32
CA SER A 27 2.97 -13.40 33.47
C SER A 27 2.64 -11.88 33.37
N PRO A 28 2.79 -11.08 34.45
CA PRO A 28 1.75 -10.35 35.18
C PRO A 28 1.18 -9.10 34.48
N SER A 29 -0.06 -8.79 34.80
CA SER A 29 -1.07 -8.00 34.05
C SER A 29 -0.81 -6.51 33.76
N GLY A 30 0.29 -5.90 34.22
CA GLY A 30 0.61 -4.49 33.97
C GLY A 30 1.60 -4.28 32.80
N TYR A 31 2.77 -4.91 32.89
CA TYR A 31 3.85 -4.80 31.90
C TYR A 31 3.45 -5.35 30.52
N ALA A 32 2.67 -6.43 30.49
CA ALA A 32 2.17 -7.01 29.25
C ALA A 32 1.26 -6.04 28.46
N ASN A 33 0.63 -5.07 29.12
CA ASN A 33 -0.24 -4.10 28.46
C ASN A 33 0.57 -2.98 27.80
N ILE A 34 1.59 -2.45 28.49
CA ILE A 34 2.49 -1.40 27.95
C ILE A 34 3.29 -1.95 26.77
N GLU A 35 3.83 -3.17 26.88
CA GLU A 35 4.58 -3.79 25.79
C GLU A 35 3.69 -4.02 24.56
N ARG A 36 2.44 -4.48 24.74
CA ARG A 36 1.46 -4.59 23.64
C ARG A 36 1.12 -3.23 23.03
N GLN A 37 1.09 -2.16 23.82
CA GLN A 37 0.89 -0.80 23.29
C GLN A 37 2.07 -0.35 22.43
N ARG A 38 3.32 -0.60 22.87
CA ARG A 38 4.53 -0.30 22.10
C ARG A 38 4.54 -1.01 20.74
N GLN A 39 4.13 -2.29 20.72
CA GLN A 39 4.09 -3.11 19.51
C GLN A 39 3.04 -2.66 18.48
N ARG A 40 2.01 -1.91 18.91
CA ARG A 40 0.98 -1.36 18.02
C ARG A 40 1.42 -0.08 17.32
N LEU A 41 2.48 0.59 17.77
CA LEU A 41 2.96 1.83 17.16
C LEU A 41 3.53 1.55 15.76
N PRO A 42 3.25 2.40 14.75
CA PRO A 42 3.74 2.21 13.39
C PRO A 42 5.25 1.95 13.28
N VAL A 43 6.05 2.66 14.08
CA VAL A 43 7.52 2.52 14.11
C VAL A 43 8.01 1.13 14.49
N TYR A 44 7.21 0.33 15.19
CA TYR A 44 7.60 -0.99 15.67
C TYR A 44 7.98 -1.93 14.51
N LYS A 45 7.21 -1.90 13.41
CA LYS A 45 7.46 -2.71 12.21
C LYS A 45 8.83 -2.45 11.59
N TYR A 46 9.36 -1.25 11.80
CA TYR A 46 10.62 -0.80 11.23
C TYR A 46 11.80 -0.90 12.19
N ARG A 47 11.61 -1.46 13.40
CA ARG A 47 12.66 -1.57 14.43
C ARG A 47 13.97 -2.13 13.90
N THR A 48 13.93 -3.29 13.23
CA THR A 48 15.13 -3.93 12.67
C THR A 48 15.76 -3.08 11.57
N SER A 49 14.95 -2.50 10.68
CA SER A 49 15.42 -1.61 9.61
C SER A 49 16.10 -0.36 10.15
N ILE A 50 15.54 0.26 11.21
CA ILE A 50 16.13 1.43 11.88
C ILE A 50 17.49 1.08 12.44
N LEU A 51 17.61 -0.03 13.19
CA LEU A 51 18.89 -0.45 13.76
C LEU A 51 19.95 -0.73 12.70
N TYR A 52 19.56 -1.43 11.63
CA TYR A 52 20.44 -1.69 10.49
C TYR A 52 20.93 -0.39 9.82
N LEU A 53 20.03 0.56 9.57
CA LEU A 53 20.40 1.83 8.93
C LEU A 53 21.31 2.68 9.82
N VAL A 54 21.04 2.74 11.12
CA VAL A 54 21.87 3.48 12.08
C VAL A 54 23.27 2.87 12.19
N GLU A 55 23.40 1.55 12.12
CA GLU A 55 24.71 0.87 12.09
C GLU A 55 25.46 1.10 10.78
N THR A 56 24.76 1.06 9.65
CA THR A 56 25.41 1.08 8.33
C THR A 56 25.65 2.47 7.79
N HIS A 57 24.89 3.47 8.22
CA HIS A 57 24.97 4.85 7.74
C HIS A 57 25.30 5.81 8.88
N ALA A 58 26.15 6.80 8.61
CA ALA A 58 26.49 7.84 9.60
C ALA A 58 25.27 8.70 9.93
N THR A 59 24.40 8.95 8.93
CA THR A 59 23.17 9.73 9.07
C THR A 59 21.97 8.97 8.54
N THR A 60 20.94 8.81 9.37
CA THR A 60 19.66 8.20 9.00
C THR A 60 18.55 9.22 9.17
N ILE A 61 17.78 9.46 8.10
CA ILE A 61 16.63 10.36 8.10
C ILE A 61 15.37 9.49 8.22
N ILE A 62 14.58 9.72 9.26
CA ILE A 62 13.35 8.99 9.55
C ILE A 62 12.17 9.94 9.37
N VAL A 63 11.36 9.66 8.36
CA VAL A 63 10.14 10.42 8.07
C VAL A 63 8.96 9.67 8.67
N GLY A 64 8.02 10.34 9.32
CA GLY A 64 6.79 9.68 9.76
C GLY A 64 5.88 10.62 10.51
N GLU A 65 4.57 10.44 10.44
CA GLU A 65 3.62 11.35 11.10
C GLU A 65 3.82 11.43 12.62
N THR A 66 3.36 12.53 13.21
CA THR A 66 3.24 12.65 14.67
C THR A 66 2.37 11.50 15.21
N GLY A 67 2.78 10.90 16.32
CA GLY A 67 2.08 9.73 16.89
C GLY A 67 2.50 8.37 16.32
N SER A 68 3.39 8.33 15.31
CA SER A 68 3.99 7.06 14.81
C SER A 68 4.91 6.34 15.82
N GLY A 69 5.30 7.01 16.90
CA GLY A 69 6.14 6.46 17.97
C GLY A 69 7.64 6.76 17.85
N LYS A 70 8.08 7.60 16.89
CA LYS A 70 9.51 7.91 16.65
C LYS A 70 10.26 8.33 17.93
N THR A 71 9.79 9.39 18.60
CA THR A 71 10.46 9.98 19.77
C THR A 71 10.51 9.04 20.96
N THR A 72 9.45 8.26 21.19
CA THR A 72 9.37 7.38 22.36
C THR A 72 10.15 6.10 22.13
N GLN A 73 10.04 5.47 20.95
CA GLN A 73 10.54 4.12 20.75
C GLN A 73 11.98 4.04 20.22
N ILE A 74 12.40 4.95 19.32
CA ILE A 74 13.72 4.85 18.68
C ILE A 74 14.88 4.88 19.70
N PRO A 75 14.90 5.79 20.69
CA PRO A 75 15.94 5.78 21.72
C PRO A 75 15.98 4.47 22.53
N GLN A 76 14.81 3.86 22.78
CA GLN A 76 14.72 2.58 23.48
C GLN A 76 15.33 1.46 22.64
N TYR A 77 15.01 1.39 21.33
CA TYR A 77 15.60 0.39 20.42
C TYR A 77 17.13 0.49 20.38
N LEU A 78 17.66 1.72 20.35
CA LEU A 78 19.10 1.97 20.35
C LEU A 78 19.74 1.51 21.67
N LYS A 79 19.11 1.82 22.81
CA LYS A 79 19.59 1.37 24.13
C LYS A 79 19.60 -0.15 24.22
N GLU A 80 18.50 -0.79 23.82
CA GLU A 80 18.37 -2.26 23.77
C GLU A 80 19.44 -2.89 22.88
N ALA A 81 19.82 -2.24 21.77
CA ALA A 81 20.85 -2.70 20.83
C ALA A 81 22.29 -2.41 21.29
N GLY A 82 22.50 -1.81 22.47
CA GLY A 82 23.84 -1.58 23.04
C GLY A 82 24.49 -0.25 22.67
N TRP A 83 23.75 0.69 22.08
CA TRP A 83 24.33 2.01 21.72
C TRP A 83 24.70 2.87 22.93
N ALA A 84 24.18 2.56 24.12
CA ALA A 84 24.57 3.21 25.37
C ALA A 84 25.69 2.47 26.14
N ASP A 85 26.22 1.38 25.59
CA ASP A 85 27.25 0.59 26.26
C ASP A 85 28.57 1.37 26.39
N GLY A 86 29.36 1.02 27.42
CA GLY A 86 30.62 1.69 27.73
C GLY A 86 30.45 3.10 28.31
N GLY A 87 29.29 3.39 28.91
CA GLY A 87 28.98 4.69 29.53
C GLY A 87 28.62 5.79 28.52
N ARG A 88 28.30 5.42 27.28
CA ARG A 88 27.85 6.36 26.24
C ARG A 88 26.37 6.67 26.41
N VAL A 89 25.96 7.82 25.90
CA VAL A 89 24.58 8.31 26.02
C VAL A 89 23.94 8.44 24.64
N ILE A 90 22.65 8.13 24.56
CA ILE A 90 21.79 8.42 23.41
C ILE A 90 21.06 9.73 23.70
N ALA A 91 21.34 10.76 22.90
CA ALA A 91 20.65 12.05 23.00
C ALA A 91 19.45 12.09 22.06
N CYS A 92 18.32 12.62 22.52
CA CYS A 92 17.18 12.95 21.68
C CYS A 92 16.75 14.41 21.93
N THR A 93 16.93 15.27 20.93
CA THR A 93 16.57 16.68 21.05
C THR A 93 15.12 16.92 20.66
N GLN A 94 14.50 17.87 21.34
CA GLN A 94 13.15 18.35 21.06
C GLN A 94 13.15 19.89 21.09
N PRO A 95 12.46 20.56 20.14
CA PRO A 95 12.45 22.04 20.09
C PRO A 95 11.70 22.64 21.28
N ARG A 96 10.74 21.92 21.86
CA ARG A 96 9.84 22.41 22.92
C ARG A 96 10.19 21.83 24.29
N ARG A 97 10.29 22.70 25.31
CA ARG A 97 10.62 22.30 26.70
C ARG A 97 9.62 21.29 27.29
N LEU A 98 8.32 21.51 27.10
CA LEU A 98 7.29 20.61 27.63
C LEU A 98 7.31 19.23 26.95
N ALA A 99 7.69 19.17 25.67
CA ALA A 99 7.84 17.91 24.95
C ALA A 99 8.98 17.07 25.55
N VAL A 100 10.13 17.70 25.88
CA VAL A 100 11.26 17.02 26.56
C VAL A 100 10.82 16.37 27.87
N GLN A 101 10.14 17.11 28.74
CA GLN A 101 9.70 16.60 30.04
C GLN A 101 8.68 15.46 29.89
N SER A 102 7.67 15.68 29.03
CA SER A 102 6.61 14.71 28.79
C SER A 102 7.15 13.40 28.20
N VAL A 103 8.03 13.49 27.20
CA VAL A 103 8.56 12.28 26.55
C VAL A 103 9.54 11.52 27.44
N ALA A 104 10.38 12.21 28.21
CA ALA A 104 11.28 11.55 29.15
C ALA A 104 10.52 10.81 30.25
N SER A 105 9.48 11.44 30.82
CA SER A 105 8.60 10.80 31.80
C SER A 105 7.90 9.57 31.21
N ARG A 106 7.36 9.70 29.98
CA ARG A 106 6.69 8.59 29.29
C ARG A 106 7.64 7.43 29.01
N VAL A 107 8.86 7.70 28.54
CA VAL A 107 9.84 6.64 28.24
C VAL A 107 10.38 5.98 29.51
N ALA A 108 10.54 6.74 30.60
CA ALA A 108 10.89 6.16 31.91
C ALA A 108 9.80 5.20 32.41
N GLU A 109 8.52 5.58 32.28
CA GLU A 109 7.36 4.72 32.59
C GLU A 109 7.35 3.46 31.71
N GLU A 110 7.54 3.60 30.39
CA GLU A 110 7.56 2.47 29.46
C GLU A 110 8.69 1.48 29.75
N MET A 111 9.85 1.96 30.20
CA MET A 111 10.98 1.14 30.58
C MET A 111 10.91 0.61 32.02
N GLY A 112 9.93 1.05 32.82
CA GLY A 112 9.82 0.67 34.23
C GLY A 112 10.96 1.19 35.10
N VAL A 113 11.56 2.33 34.73
CA VAL A 113 12.69 2.96 35.45
C VAL A 113 12.28 4.28 36.08
N LYS A 114 13.02 4.71 37.10
CA LYS A 114 12.80 6.03 37.70
C LYS A 114 13.35 7.12 36.79
N LEU A 115 12.54 8.15 36.52
CA LEU A 115 12.98 9.33 35.79
C LEU A 115 14.16 10.00 36.52
N GLY A 116 15.25 10.25 35.78
CA GLY A 116 16.53 10.72 36.29
C GLY A 116 17.58 9.62 36.49
N GLU A 117 17.21 8.34 36.39
CA GLU A 117 18.15 7.21 36.37
C GLU A 117 18.53 6.85 34.93
N GLU A 118 18.13 5.68 34.41
CA GLU A 118 18.46 5.25 33.04
C GLU A 118 17.91 6.19 31.96
N VAL A 119 16.76 6.80 32.22
CA VAL A 119 16.12 7.80 31.36
C VAL A 119 16.06 9.12 32.10
N GLY A 120 16.59 10.18 31.49
CA GLY A 120 16.62 11.51 32.08
C GLY A 120 16.42 12.61 31.06
N TYR A 121 16.34 13.85 31.53
CA TYR A 121 16.26 15.00 30.64
C TYR A 121 16.98 16.24 31.17
N THR A 122 17.34 17.14 30.26
CA THR A 122 17.87 18.46 30.61
C THR A 122 17.21 19.54 29.77
N ILE A 123 16.64 20.54 30.43
CA ILE A 123 16.15 21.77 29.81
C ILE A 123 16.86 22.97 30.46
N ARG A 124 16.58 24.18 29.97
CA ARG A 124 17.17 25.38 30.58
C ARG A 124 16.74 25.49 32.05
N PHE A 125 17.73 25.57 32.95
CA PHE A 125 17.57 25.70 34.40
C PHE A 125 17.07 24.44 35.14
N GLU A 126 17.02 23.29 34.47
CA GLU A 126 16.57 22.05 35.09
C GLU A 126 17.29 20.86 34.45
N ASP A 127 17.99 20.09 35.28
CA ASP A 127 18.71 18.88 34.86
C ASP A 127 18.29 17.72 35.75
N VAL A 128 17.56 16.77 35.14
CA VAL A 128 17.06 15.56 35.78
C VAL A 128 17.76 14.38 35.10
N THR A 129 19.08 14.29 35.34
CA THR A 129 19.94 13.20 34.86
C THR A 129 20.87 12.74 35.98
N ASN A 130 21.34 11.50 35.90
CA ASN A 130 22.32 10.93 36.81
C ASN A 130 23.56 10.50 36.02
N THR A 131 24.67 11.16 36.30
CA THR A 131 25.93 10.94 35.58
C THR A 131 26.42 9.51 35.82
N GLY A 132 26.66 8.76 34.73
CA GLY A 132 27.07 7.36 34.79
C GLY A 132 25.92 6.35 34.86
N VAL A 133 24.68 6.81 35.05
CA VAL A 133 23.47 5.97 35.05
C VAL A 133 22.58 6.29 33.85
N THR A 134 22.41 7.56 33.50
CA THR A 134 21.54 7.97 32.39
C THR A 134 22.10 7.52 31.04
N MET A 135 21.34 6.69 30.35
CA MET A 135 21.65 6.11 29.04
C MET A 135 20.86 6.80 27.92
N ILE A 136 19.61 7.18 28.20
CA ILE A 136 18.76 7.94 27.28
C ILE A 136 18.54 9.33 27.87
N LYS A 137 18.99 10.36 27.14
CA LYS A 137 18.88 11.75 27.55
C LYS A 137 18.02 12.54 26.57
N PHE A 138 16.87 13.04 27.03
CA PHE A 138 16.07 14.00 26.29
C PHE A 138 16.51 15.42 26.63
N LEU A 139 16.62 16.31 25.65
CA LEU A 139 17.06 17.69 25.92
C LEU A 139 16.51 18.66 24.89
N THR A 140 16.51 19.96 25.19
CA THR A 140 16.21 20.94 24.15
C THR A 140 17.41 21.19 23.25
N ASP A 141 17.15 21.59 22.01
CA ASP A 141 18.18 21.95 21.03
C ASP A 141 19.21 22.94 21.60
N GLY A 142 18.73 23.98 22.29
CA GLY A 142 19.58 25.00 22.91
C GLY A 142 20.46 24.46 24.05
N VAL A 143 20.03 23.42 24.76
CA VAL A 143 20.87 22.75 25.77
C VAL A 143 21.97 21.95 25.09
N LEU A 144 21.65 21.20 24.02
CA LEU A 144 22.68 20.47 23.28
C LEU A 144 23.73 21.42 22.66
N LEU A 145 23.30 22.55 22.09
CA LEU A 145 24.22 23.60 21.61
C LEU A 145 25.14 24.12 22.72
N ARG A 146 24.62 24.30 23.93
CA ARG A 146 25.43 24.72 25.08
C ARG A 146 26.42 23.63 25.49
N GLU A 147 25.99 22.38 25.50
CA GLU A 147 26.90 21.26 25.79
C GLU A 147 28.03 21.19 24.75
N MET A 148 27.75 21.46 23.46
CA MET A 148 28.77 21.57 22.40
C MET A 148 29.81 22.67 22.67
N MET A 149 29.48 23.73 23.43
CA MET A 149 30.47 24.75 23.77
C MET A 149 31.53 24.23 24.75
N ASN A 150 31.14 23.30 25.63
CA ASN A 150 32.03 22.68 26.61
C ASN A 150 32.73 21.43 26.05
N ASP A 151 31.99 20.62 25.29
CA ASP A 151 32.49 19.45 24.58
C ASP A 151 32.16 19.58 23.08
N PRO A 152 33.03 20.25 22.29
CA PRO A 152 32.80 20.49 20.86
C PRO A 152 32.67 19.25 19.98
N LEU A 153 33.10 18.09 20.49
CA LEU A 153 33.02 16.81 19.80
C LEU A 153 31.90 15.92 20.34
N LEU A 154 31.19 16.36 21.39
CA LEU A 154 30.09 15.64 22.00
C LEU A 154 30.47 14.19 22.34
N THR A 155 31.70 14.01 22.84
CA THR A 155 32.38 12.74 23.13
C THR A 155 31.52 11.74 23.89
N LYS A 156 30.70 12.22 24.83
CA LYS A 156 29.80 11.40 25.65
C LYS A 156 28.67 10.70 24.88
N TYR A 157 28.32 11.21 23.69
CA TYR A 157 27.22 10.68 22.89
C TYR A 157 27.71 9.71 21.81
N SER A 158 27.01 8.58 21.67
CA SER A 158 27.18 7.61 20.58
C SER A 158 26.20 7.86 19.44
N VAL A 159 24.96 8.22 19.79
CA VAL A 159 23.88 8.54 18.87
C VAL A 159 23.22 9.84 19.30
N ILE A 160 22.97 10.72 18.34
CA ILE A 160 22.19 11.95 18.53
C ILE A 160 21.00 11.89 17.58
N MET A 161 19.80 11.95 18.14
CA MET A 161 18.55 12.08 17.41
C MET A 161 18.09 13.53 17.47
N ILE A 162 17.99 14.19 16.33
CA ILE A 162 17.38 15.51 16.18
C ILE A 162 15.92 15.27 15.78
N ASP A 163 15.00 15.47 16.71
CA ASP A 163 13.58 15.22 16.48
C ASP A 163 12.83 16.50 16.11
N GLU A 164 11.64 16.31 15.52
CA GLU A 164 10.77 17.40 15.06
C GLU A 164 11.51 18.39 14.13
N ALA A 165 12.47 17.90 13.34
CA ALA A 165 13.33 18.73 12.49
C ALA A 165 12.57 19.52 11.41
N HIS A 166 11.27 19.24 11.25
CA HIS A 166 10.34 19.99 10.41
C HIS A 166 9.87 21.31 11.01
N GLU A 167 10.01 21.54 12.32
CA GLU A 167 9.72 22.84 12.95
C GLU A 167 10.69 23.94 12.47
N ARG A 168 11.84 23.56 11.88
CA ARG A 168 12.86 24.46 11.31
C ARG A 168 13.22 25.62 12.25
N SER A 169 13.48 25.31 13.51
CA SER A 169 13.98 26.32 14.44
C SER A 169 15.44 26.68 14.09
N ILE A 170 15.82 27.93 14.36
CA ILE A 170 17.21 28.40 14.17
C ILE A 170 18.21 27.51 14.94
N SER A 171 17.82 27.05 16.14
CA SER A 171 18.68 26.19 16.96
C SER A 171 18.89 24.82 16.31
N THR A 172 17.84 24.25 15.73
CA THR A 172 17.88 22.98 15.01
C THR A 172 18.78 23.09 13.78
N ASP A 173 18.65 24.16 12.99
CA ASP A 173 19.47 24.37 11.78
C ASP A 173 20.96 24.54 12.13
N ILE A 174 21.27 25.29 13.19
CA ILE A 174 22.65 25.41 13.70
C ILE A 174 23.18 24.06 14.15
N LEU A 175 22.38 23.27 14.90
CA LEU A 175 22.76 21.92 15.33
C LEU A 175 23.09 21.03 14.14
N LEU A 176 22.22 20.96 13.12
CA LEU A 176 22.45 20.14 11.93
C LEU A 176 23.76 20.53 11.22
N GLY A 177 24.03 21.83 11.08
CA GLY A 177 25.28 22.33 10.51
C GLY A 177 26.53 21.97 11.31
N LEU A 178 26.46 22.04 12.65
CA LEU A 178 27.56 21.68 13.53
C LEU A 178 27.78 20.16 13.58
N LEU A 179 26.70 19.36 13.68
CA LEU A 179 26.77 17.90 13.69
C LEU A 179 27.36 17.35 12.38
N LYS A 180 26.99 17.93 11.24
CA LYS A 180 27.63 17.60 9.95
C LYS A 180 29.15 17.85 9.97
N LYS A 181 29.62 18.88 10.69
CA LYS A 181 31.06 19.13 10.87
C LYS A 181 31.69 18.13 11.84
N ILE A 182 31.01 17.81 12.95
CA ILE A 182 31.48 16.84 13.95
C ILE A 182 31.65 15.45 13.34
N GLN A 183 30.70 14.97 12.51
CA GLN A 183 30.79 13.67 11.83
C GLN A 183 32.05 13.52 10.95
N ARG A 184 32.65 14.62 10.47
CA ARG A 184 33.93 14.57 9.75
C ARG A 184 35.13 14.25 10.65
N ARG A 185 35.01 14.54 11.95
CA ARG A 185 36.02 14.27 12.99
C ARG A 185 35.70 13.00 13.78
N ARG A 186 34.41 12.68 13.91
CA ARG A 186 33.86 11.50 14.59
C ARG A 186 32.99 10.69 13.62
N PRO A 187 33.60 9.91 12.71
CA PRO A 187 32.85 9.10 11.76
C PRO A 187 31.99 8.03 12.44
N GLU A 188 32.29 7.66 13.69
CA GLU A 188 31.53 6.70 14.49
C GLU A 188 30.23 7.28 15.09
N LEU A 189 30.13 8.62 15.19
CA LEU A 189 28.95 9.29 15.72
C LEU A 189 27.75 9.11 14.77
N ARG A 190 26.67 8.52 15.28
CA ARG A 190 25.45 8.33 14.49
C ARG A 190 24.46 9.46 14.69
N LEU A 191 23.91 9.92 13.59
CA LEU A 191 22.90 10.96 13.56
C LEU A 191 21.58 10.39 13.06
N ILE A 192 20.52 10.61 13.82
CA ILE A 192 19.15 10.36 13.38
C ILE A 192 18.46 11.72 13.22
N ILE A 193 17.82 11.95 12.08
CA ILE A 193 17.03 13.15 11.85
C ILE A 193 15.58 12.71 11.68
N SER A 194 14.74 13.03 12.65
CA SER A 194 13.33 12.66 12.66
C SER A 194 12.46 13.85 12.25
N SER A 195 11.54 13.62 11.32
CA SER A 195 10.66 14.65 10.73
C SER A 195 9.28 14.08 10.43
N ALA A 196 8.24 14.90 10.56
CA ALA A 196 6.88 14.55 10.16
C ALA A 196 6.55 14.84 8.69
N THR A 197 7.42 15.58 7.98
CA THR A 197 7.12 16.10 6.63
C THR A 197 8.09 15.59 5.56
N ILE A 198 7.64 15.62 4.30
CA ILE A 198 8.29 15.11 3.06
C ILE A 198 9.62 15.83 2.70
N GLN A 199 10.11 16.76 3.54
CA GLN A 199 11.36 17.50 3.28
C GLN A 199 12.66 16.66 3.41
N ALA A 200 12.56 15.34 3.54
CA ALA A 200 13.70 14.43 3.64
C ALA A 200 14.70 14.54 2.48
N LYS A 201 14.24 14.86 1.26
CA LYS A 201 15.15 15.07 0.11
C LYS A 201 16.11 16.25 0.35
N SER A 202 15.62 17.35 0.92
CA SER A 202 16.44 18.52 1.25
C SER A 202 17.47 18.19 2.34
N MET A 203 17.05 17.49 3.40
CA MET A 203 17.94 17.05 4.47
C MET A 203 18.97 16.04 3.97
N SER A 204 18.56 15.10 3.10
CA SER A 204 19.46 14.14 2.46
C SER A 204 20.50 14.87 1.62
N ALA A 205 20.10 15.79 0.75
CA ALA A 205 21.02 16.62 -0.03
C ALA A 205 21.96 17.44 0.86
N PHE A 206 21.46 17.97 1.99
CA PHE A 206 22.29 18.69 2.94
C PHE A 206 23.33 17.79 3.59
N PHE A 207 23.05 16.52 3.91
CA PHE A 207 24.03 15.60 4.53
C PHE A 207 24.89 14.83 3.53
N GLN A 208 24.56 14.84 2.24
CA GLN A 208 25.42 14.29 1.20
C GLN A 208 26.81 14.94 1.22
N THR A 209 27.83 14.09 1.07
CA THR A 209 29.23 14.51 1.04
C THR A 209 29.67 14.78 -0.40
N SER A 210 29.88 16.05 -0.74
CA SER A 210 30.20 16.51 -2.10
C SER A 210 31.64 16.22 -2.57
N LYS A 211 32.42 15.42 -1.84
CA LYS A 211 33.78 15.01 -2.27
C LYS A 211 34.05 13.56 -1.89
N ARG A 212 34.12 12.68 -2.89
CA ARG A 212 34.76 11.36 -2.80
C ARG A 212 36.20 11.57 -2.33
N ARG A 213 36.47 11.44 -1.03
CA ARG A 213 37.82 11.10 -0.58
C ARG A 213 38.02 9.64 -0.96
N ARG A 214 38.96 9.36 -1.87
CA ARG A 214 39.45 8.00 -2.10
C ARG A 214 39.90 7.47 -0.74
N ARG A 215 39.23 6.45 -0.20
CA ARG A 215 39.68 5.76 1.01
C ARG A 215 41.01 5.07 0.68
N PRO A 216 42.04 5.18 1.53
CA PRO A 216 43.22 4.31 1.44
C PRO A 216 42.75 2.85 1.59
N GLU A 217 43.32 1.95 0.80
CA GLU A 217 43.04 0.52 0.89
C GLU A 217 43.56 0.00 2.24
N GLY A 218 42.68 -0.54 3.09
CA GLY A 218 43.06 -1.24 4.34
C GLY A 218 42.42 -0.77 5.66
N GLU A 219 41.62 0.30 5.68
CA GLU A 219 40.86 0.69 6.90
C GLU A 219 39.53 -0.08 7.01
N GLU A 220 39.19 -0.50 8.24
CA GLU A 220 37.89 -1.12 8.58
C GLU A 220 36.73 -0.34 7.93
N LEU A 221 35.68 -1.06 7.49
CA LEU A 221 34.50 -0.52 6.82
C LEU A 221 33.71 0.40 7.77
N GLY A 222 34.20 1.63 7.97
CA GLY A 222 33.47 2.71 8.63
C GLY A 222 32.19 3.04 7.85
N PRO A 223 31.22 3.68 8.51
CA PRO A 223 29.85 3.76 7.99
C PRO A 223 29.75 4.47 6.65
N ASN A 224 28.67 4.17 5.94
CA ASN A 224 28.31 4.88 4.74
C ASN A 224 28.03 6.35 5.09
N MET A 225 28.74 7.25 4.42
CA MET A 225 28.59 8.70 4.61
C MET A 225 27.47 9.28 3.76
N GLU A 226 26.89 8.49 2.86
CA GLU A 226 25.63 8.84 2.22
C GLU A 226 24.48 8.69 3.22
N PRO A 227 23.55 9.64 3.32
CA PRO A 227 22.44 9.54 4.25
C PRO A 227 21.40 8.53 3.76
N ALA A 228 20.95 7.65 4.65
CA ALA A 228 19.80 6.78 4.40
C ALA A 228 18.49 7.51 4.72
N VAL A 229 17.43 7.21 3.97
CA VAL A 229 16.08 7.72 4.24
C VAL A 229 15.13 6.55 4.46
N LEU A 230 14.38 6.59 5.56
CA LEU A 230 13.37 5.60 5.92
C LEU A 230 12.04 6.32 6.19
N SER A 231 10.98 5.92 5.50
CA SER A 231 9.62 6.38 5.81
C SER A 231 8.97 5.38 6.78
N VAL A 232 8.60 5.87 7.95
CA VAL A 232 7.88 5.19 9.02
C VAL A 232 6.47 5.75 9.02
N GLU A 233 5.64 5.15 8.21
CA GLU A 233 4.27 5.60 8.10
C GLU A 233 3.40 4.71 8.98
N PRO A 234 2.37 5.27 9.65
CA PRO A 234 1.18 4.47 9.90
C PRO A 234 0.76 3.82 8.57
N ALA A 235 -0.02 2.76 8.61
CA ALA A 235 -0.43 2.04 7.39
C ALA A 235 -1.18 2.91 6.34
N ASN A 236 -1.22 4.23 6.50
CA ASN A 236 -2.09 5.18 5.87
C ASN A 236 -1.51 6.59 5.52
N SER A 237 -0.20 6.91 5.33
CA SER A 237 0.13 8.35 5.05
C SER A 237 1.24 8.82 4.07
N CYS A 238 1.78 8.00 3.17
CA CYS A 238 2.35 8.47 1.89
C CYS A 238 1.80 7.61 0.76
N VAL A 239 0.68 8.06 0.20
CA VAL A 239 -0.38 7.11 -0.08
C VAL A 239 -0.65 6.90 -1.56
N GLY A 240 -0.58 7.93 -2.41
CA GLY A 240 -0.76 7.82 -3.87
C GLY A 240 -0.07 6.62 -4.49
N SER A 241 1.24 6.75 -4.68
CA SER A 241 2.00 5.76 -5.44
C SER A 241 2.34 4.50 -4.64
N GLN A 242 2.55 4.58 -3.32
CA GLN A 242 2.90 3.42 -2.50
C GLN A 242 1.69 2.58 -2.06
N ARG A 243 0.54 3.16 -1.69
CA ARG A 243 -0.66 2.34 -1.44
C ARG A 243 -1.17 1.71 -2.73
N LEU A 244 -1.18 2.43 -3.85
CA LEU A 244 -1.54 1.84 -5.13
C LEU A 244 -0.55 0.73 -5.54
N SER A 245 0.75 0.90 -5.31
CA SER A 245 1.75 -0.16 -5.56
C SER A 245 1.56 -1.38 -4.64
N ALA A 246 1.32 -1.18 -3.34
CA ALA A 246 1.06 -2.26 -2.40
C ALA A 246 -0.27 -2.98 -2.71
N LEU A 247 -1.31 -2.23 -3.08
CA LEU A 247 -2.56 -2.78 -3.58
C LEU A 247 -2.33 -3.58 -4.87
N ALA A 248 -1.48 -3.08 -5.78
CA ALA A 248 -1.11 -3.81 -7.00
C ALA A 248 -0.48 -5.16 -6.66
N GLN A 249 0.48 -5.18 -5.75
CA GLN A 249 1.13 -6.42 -5.31
C GLN A 249 0.15 -7.38 -4.65
N GLN A 250 -0.73 -6.88 -3.78
CA GLN A 250 -1.77 -7.69 -3.15
C GLN A 250 -2.71 -8.33 -4.19
N LEU A 251 -3.18 -7.54 -5.15
CA LEU A 251 -4.15 -8.00 -6.15
C LEU A 251 -3.52 -8.96 -7.18
N ARG A 252 -2.21 -8.85 -7.45
CA ARG A 252 -1.48 -9.85 -8.26
C ARG A 252 -1.47 -11.25 -7.64
N LEU A 253 -1.64 -11.34 -6.32
CA LEU A 253 -1.74 -12.61 -5.60
C LEU A 253 -3.18 -13.17 -5.58
N TYR A 254 -4.16 -12.39 -6.04
CA TYR A 254 -5.55 -12.86 -6.11
C TYR A 254 -5.65 -14.07 -7.04
N LYS A 255 -6.24 -15.15 -6.53
CA LYS A 255 -6.66 -16.30 -7.31
C LYS A 255 -8.18 -16.37 -7.28
N PRO A 256 -8.86 -16.30 -8.43
CA PRO A 256 -10.31 -16.43 -8.46
C PRO A 256 -10.71 -17.81 -7.87
N PRO A 257 -11.84 -17.87 -7.13
CA PRO A 257 -12.34 -19.15 -6.65
C PRO A 257 -12.60 -20.08 -7.85
N PRO A 258 -12.36 -21.40 -7.71
CA PRO A 258 -12.64 -22.35 -8.77
C PRO A 258 -14.12 -22.21 -9.16
N PHE A 259 -14.38 -21.80 -10.40
CA PHE A 259 -15.72 -21.85 -10.97
C PHE A 259 -16.17 -23.31 -10.91
N SER A 260 -17.46 -23.56 -10.69
CA SER A 260 -18.00 -24.91 -10.49
C SER A 260 -17.76 -25.83 -11.71
N SER A 261 -16.59 -26.47 -11.69
CA SER A 261 -16.20 -27.84 -12.00
C SER A 261 -16.44 -28.49 -13.37
N ASP A 262 -17.17 -27.93 -14.33
CA ASP A 262 -17.28 -28.59 -15.66
C ASP A 262 -16.75 -27.77 -16.86
N ASP A 263 -16.77 -26.42 -16.83
CA ASP A 263 -16.42 -25.62 -18.01
C ASP A 263 -14.90 -25.37 -18.17
N ASP A 264 -14.15 -25.20 -17.07
CA ASP A 264 -12.71 -24.86 -17.11
C ASP A 264 -11.82 -26.07 -17.46
N ILE A 265 -12.24 -27.30 -17.12
CA ILE A 265 -11.50 -28.53 -17.43
C ILE A 265 -11.53 -28.83 -18.94
N GLU A 266 -12.59 -28.41 -19.63
CA GLU A 266 -12.76 -28.63 -21.07
C GLU A 266 -12.11 -27.51 -21.90
N GLU A 267 -12.08 -26.25 -21.42
CA GLU A 267 -11.37 -25.13 -22.08
C GLU A 267 -9.84 -25.38 -22.11
N GLN A 268 -9.25 -25.87 -21.01
CA GLN A 268 -7.83 -26.27 -20.95
C GLN A 268 -7.52 -27.51 -21.82
N ARG A 269 -8.43 -28.50 -21.86
CA ARG A 269 -8.28 -29.66 -22.76
C ARG A 269 -8.38 -29.26 -24.22
N ILE A 270 -9.24 -28.31 -24.57
CA ILE A 270 -9.45 -27.89 -25.96
C ILE A 270 -8.28 -27.06 -26.45
N GLU A 271 -7.72 -26.12 -25.66
CA GLU A 271 -6.49 -25.40 -26.03
C GLU A 271 -5.30 -26.35 -26.28
N GLU A 272 -5.14 -27.38 -25.45
CA GLU A 272 -4.14 -28.44 -25.70
C GLU A 272 -4.41 -29.24 -26.98
N ILE A 273 -5.68 -29.48 -27.32
CA ILE A 273 -6.09 -30.19 -28.55
C ILE A 273 -5.91 -29.31 -29.79
N THR A 274 -6.32 -28.03 -29.78
CA THR A 274 -6.12 -27.12 -30.91
C THR A 274 -4.64 -26.84 -31.16
N HIS A 275 -3.81 -26.68 -30.12
CA HIS A 275 -2.36 -26.57 -30.30
C HIS A 275 -1.70 -27.86 -30.81
N LYS A 276 -2.22 -29.05 -30.46
CA LYS A 276 -1.78 -30.33 -31.04
C LYS A 276 -2.24 -30.54 -32.47
N VAL A 277 -3.46 -30.12 -32.84
CA VAL A 277 -3.98 -30.28 -34.19
C VAL A 277 -3.26 -29.35 -35.18
N VAL A 278 -2.91 -28.12 -34.78
CA VAL A 278 -2.15 -27.19 -35.64
C VAL A 278 -0.69 -27.64 -35.86
N SER A 279 -0.13 -28.47 -34.98
CA SER A 279 1.24 -29.01 -35.14
C SER A 279 1.33 -30.32 -35.93
N GLN A 280 0.21 -30.90 -36.39
CA GLN A 280 0.19 -32.22 -37.06
C GLN A 280 -0.55 -32.28 -38.41
N VAL A 281 -0.74 -31.17 -39.13
CA VAL A 281 -1.29 -31.26 -40.50
C VAL A 281 -0.19 -31.17 -41.55
N GLY A 282 0.43 -32.33 -41.82
CA GLY A 282 0.99 -32.70 -43.11
C GLY A 282 0.14 -33.82 -43.72
N PHE A 283 -0.60 -33.49 -44.79
CA PHE A 283 -1.30 -34.34 -45.77
C PHE A 283 -1.83 -35.75 -45.38
N ALA A 284 -3.14 -35.97 -45.54
CA ALA A 284 -3.76 -36.82 -46.59
C ALA A 284 -5.28 -37.02 -46.34
N GLU A 285 -6.06 -37.05 -47.42
CA GLU A 285 -7.52 -37.23 -47.46
C GLU A 285 -7.98 -38.61 -46.94
N SER A 286 -9.08 -38.64 -46.17
CA SER A 286 -9.98 -39.81 -46.13
C SER A 286 -11.39 -39.45 -45.65
N ASN A 287 -12.38 -39.81 -46.45
CA ASN A 287 -13.83 -39.69 -46.24
C ASN A 287 -14.32 -40.42 -44.97
N THR A 288 -15.05 -39.71 -44.10
CA THR A 288 -16.06 -40.29 -43.19
C THR A 288 -17.15 -39.25 -42.91
N PRO A 289 -18.42 -39.65 -42.66
CA PRO A 289 -19.59 -38.82 -42.87
C PRO A 289 -19.76 -37.75 -41.80
N VAL A 290 -20.26 -36.60 -42.25
CA VAL A 290 -20.70 -35.46 -41.44
C VAL A 290 -21.75 -35.92 -40.43
N ALA A 291 -21.33 -36.13 -39.18
CA ALA A 291 -22.25 -36.12 -38.05
C ALA A 291 -22.60 -34.65 -37.77
N GLN A 292 -23.90 -34.33 -37.81
CA GLN A 292 -24.44 -33.05 -37.33
C GLN A 292 -24.17 -32.96 -35.82
N ASP A 293 -23.05 -32.33 -35.46
CA ASP A 293 -22.75 -32.00 -34.06
C ASP A 293 -23.63 -30.79 -33.68
N PRO A 294 -24.52 -30.87 -32.67
CA PRO A 294 -25.33 -29.73 -32.27
C PRO A 294 -24.40 -28.59 -31.84
N GLU A 295 -24.53 -27.42 -32.47
CA GLU A 295 -23.66 -26.27 -32.18
C GLU A 295 -23.68 -25.94 -30.67
N ARG A 296 -22.61 -26.30 -29.96
CA ARG A 296 -22.42 -25.97 -28.55
C ARG A 296 -22.39 -24.45 -28.40
N PHE A 297 -23.36 -23.90 -27.65
CA PHE A 297 -23.46 -22.47 -27.39
C PHE A 297 -22.24 -21.95 -26.61
N ARG A 298 -21.44 -21.11 -27.26
CA ARG A 298 -20.33 -20.40 -26.62
C ARG A 298 -20.76 -18.96 -26.30
N PRO A 299 -20.93 -18.59 -25.01
CA PRO A 299 -21.30 -17.23 -24.67
C PRO A 299 -20.23 -16.25 -25.15
N LYS A 300 -20.65 -15.16 -25.79
CA LYS A 300 -19.74 -14.10 -26.24
C LYS A 300 -18.98 -13.53 -25.03
N ARG A 301 -17.69 -13.25 -25.20
CA ARG A 301 -16.79 -12.76 -24.13
C ARG A 301 -16.58 -11.25 -24.28
N ALA A 302 -16.62 -10.56 -23.16
CA ALA A 302 -16.35 -9.13 -23.02
C ALA A 302 -15.45 -8.89 -21.82
N ALA A 303 -14.69 -7.80 -21.83
CA ALA A 303 -13.86 -7.39 -20.71
C ALA A 303 -14.15 -5.93 -20.34
N VAL A 304 -14.18 -5.65 -19.03
CA VAL A 304 -14.44 -4.31 -18.51
C VAL A 304 -13.34 -3.87 -17.56
N LEU A 305 -12.91 -2.61 -17.67
CA LEU A 305 -11.82 -2.05 -16.90
C LEU A 305 -12.32 -1.44 -15.58
N LEU A 306 -11.97 -2.07 -14.47
CA LEU A 306 -11.98 -1.47 -13.13
C LEU A 306 -10.71 -0.63 -12.95
N CYS A 307 -10.72 0.59 -13.47
CA CYS A 307 -9.58 1.51 -13.37
C CYS A 307 -9.59 2.21 -12.00
N LEU A 308 -8.71 1.76 -11.11
CA LEU A 308 -8.56 2.24 -9.74
C LEU A 308 -7.46 3.31 -9.66
N PHE A 309 -7.74 4.38 -8.93
CA PHE A 309 -6.79 5.45 -8.66
C PHE A 309 -7.08 6.09 -7.31
N GLU A 310 -6.15 6.90 -6.85
CA GLU A 310 -6.32 7.67 -5.62
C GLU A 310 -6.96 9.02 -5.89
N GLY A 311 -8.06 9.32 -5.19
CA GLY A 311 -8.71 10.62 -5.22
C GLY A 311 -7.99 11.67 -4.39
N ASP A 312 -8.38 12.93 -4.58
CA ASP A 312 -7.79 14.09 -3.87
C ASP A 312 -7.91 13.98 -2.33
N ALA A 313 -8.90 13.24 -1.83
CA ALA A 313 -9.11 12.99 -0.40
C ALA A 313 -8.34 11.75 0.12
N GLY A 314 -7.52 11.11 -0.71
CA GLY A 314 -6.81 9.87 -0.39
C GLY A 314 -7.70 8.62 -0.35
N ASP A 315 -8.94 8.73 -0.84
CA ASP A 315 -9.86 7.61 -1.04
C ASP A 315 -9.56 6.88 -2.36
N LEU A 316 -9.81 5.58 -2.39
CA LEU A 316 -9.66 4.80 -3.63
C LEU A 316 -10.92 4.96 -4.48
N ARG A 317 -10.74 5.37 -5.73
CA ARG A 317 -11.83 5.71 -6.65
C ARG A 317 -11.75 4.87 -7.92
N VAL A 318 -12.90 4.68 -8.55
CA VAL A 318 -13.05 3.93 -9.81
C VAL A 318 -13.62 4.82 -10.90
N ILE A 319 -13.09 4.74 -12.11
CA ILE A 319 -13.62 5.45 -13.29
C ILE A 319 -14.86 4.72 -13.82
N LEU A 320 -15.92 5.49 -14.07
CA LEU A 320 -17.20 5.01 -14.62
C LEU A 320 -17.66 5.88 -15.79
N THR A 321 -18.46 5.28 -16.65
CA THR A 321 -19.07 5.95 -17.80
C THR A 321 -20.59 5.97 -17.64
N LYS A 322 -21.22 7.03 -18.12
CA LYS A 322 -22.64 7.03 -18.43
C LYS A 322 -22.79 6.80 -19.93
N ARG A 323 -23.44 5.70 -20.30
CA ARG A 323 -23.65 5.34 -21.71
C ARG A 323 -24.50 6.39 -22.41
N SER A 324 -24.21 6.61 -23.69
CA SER A 324 -24.94 7.56 -24.54
C SER A 324 -26.42 7.21 -24.59
N SER A 325 -27.26 8.22 -24.40
CA SER A 325 -28.72 8.10 -24.49
C SER A 325 -29.20 7.69 -25.91
N LYS A 326 -28.31 7.72 -26.91
CA LYS A 326 -28.58 7.38 -28.32
C LYS A 326 -28.39 5.89 -28.63
N LEU A 327 -27.90 5.08 -27.69
CA LEU A 327 -27.64 3.66 -27.91
C LEU A 327 -28.93 2.83 -27.85
N SER A 328 -28.98 1.75 -28.63
CA SER A 328 -30.13 0.84 -28.70
C SER A 328 -30.26 -0.10 -27.49
N THR A 329 -29.17 -0.31 -26.73
CA THR A 329 -29.11 -1.18 -25.56
C THR A 329 -28.39 -0.47 -24.41
N HIS A 330 -28.93 -0.62 -23.19
CA HIS A 330 -28.35 -0.05 -21.96
C HIS A 330 -28.16 1.48 -22.02
N SER A 331 -29.05 2.16 -22.73
CA SER A 331 -29.03 3.61 -22.93
C SER A 331 -29.10 4.37 -21.60
N GLY A 332 -28.17 5.29 -21.37
CA GLY A 332 -28.12 6.11 -20.15
C GLY A 332 -27.67 5.38 -18.88
N GLU A 333 -27.38 4.07 -18.94
CA GLU A 333 -26.92 3.27 -17.80
C GLU A 333 -25.47 3.62 -17.43
N VAL A 334 -25.13 3.44 -16.15
CA VAL A 334 -23.75 3.53 -15.68
C VAL A 334 -23.03 2.21 -15.94
N ALA A 335 -21.85 2.29 -16.55
CA ALA A 335 -21.02 1.15 -16.88
C ALA A 335 -19.55 1.37 -16.48
N LEU A 336 -18.82 0.27 -16.39
CA LEU A 336 -17.36 0.28 -16.46
C LEU A 336 -16.96 0.40 -17.94
N PRO A 337 -15.89 1.15 -18.27
CA PRO A 337 -15.37 1.17 -19.63
C PRO A 337 -15.05 -0.24 -20.11
N GLY A 338 -15.46 -0.62 -21.32
CA GLY A 338 -15.24 -1.97 -21.81
C GLY A 338 -16.23 -2.45 -22.85
N GLY A 339 -15.88 -3.57 -23.47
CA GLY A 339 -16.61 -4.10 -24.62
C GLY A 339 -16.25 -5.54 -24.95
N LYS A 340 -16.65 -5.97 -26.14
CA LYS A 340 -16.49 -7.37 -26.59
C LYS A 340 -15.05 -7.62 -27.00
N ARG A 341 -14.60 -8.86 -26.79
CA ARG A 341 -13.31 -9.30 -27.30
C ARG A 341 -13.32 -9.36 -28.83
N GLU A 342 -12.28 -8.80 -29.45
CA GLU A 342 -12.02 -8.85 -30.88
C GLU A 342 -10.92 -9.87 -31.22
N GLU A 343 -10.83 -10.29 -32.49
CA GLU A 343 -9.83 -11.28 -32.95
C GLU A 343 -8.38 -10.82 -32.74
N GLY A 344 -8.14 -9.50 -32.62
CA GLY A 344 -6.82 -8.92 -32.37
C GLY A 344 -6.39 -8.87 -30.90
N ASP A 345 -7.31 -9.08 -29.95
CA ASP A 345 -7.04 -8.88 -28.52
C ASP A 345 -6.25 -10.06 -27.93
N LYS A 346 -5.07 -9.77 -27.37
CA LYS A 346 -4.16 -10.79 -26.82
C LYS A 346 -4.77 -11.50 -25.60
N ASP A 347 -5.33 -10.71 -24.68
CA ASP A 347 -5.95 -11.17 -23.44
C ASP A 347 -7.10 -10.23 -23.02
N ASP A 348 -7.76 -10.53 -21.89
CA ASP A 348 -8.85 -9.70 -21.38
C ASP A 348 -8.36 -8.29 -20.98
N GLY A 349 -7.11 -8.15 -20.55
CA GLY A 349 -6.52 -6.85 -20.18
C GLY A 349 -6.31 -5.95 -21.40
N ASP A 350 -5.84 -6.51 -22.50
CA ASP A 350 -5.72 -5.86 -23.81
C ASP A 350 -7.10 -5.43 -24.30
N THR A 351 -8.10 -6.32 -24.22
CA THR A 351 -9.51 -6.02 -24.56
C THR A 351 -10.03 -4.82 -23.75
N ALA A 352 -9.88 -4.86 -22.41
CA ALA A 352 -10.42 -3.83 -21.52
C ALA A 352 -9.71 -2.47 -21.69
N THR A 353 -8.40 -2.46 -21.92
CA THR A 353 -7.63 -1.23 -22.09
C THR A 353 -7.80 -0.62 -23.48
N ARG A 354 -7.98 -1.44 -24.54
CA ARG A 354 -8.38 -0.98 -25.87
C ARG A 354 -9.73 -0.27 -25.83
N GLU A 355 -10.74 -0.91 -25.28
CA GLU A 355 -12.09 -0.35 -25.15
C GLU A 355 -12.10 0.92 -24.30
N ALA A 356 -11.35 0.97 -23.19
CA ALA A 356 -11.21 2.20 -22.41
C ALA A 356 -10.54 3.35 -23.19
N LYS A 357 -9.61 3.04 -24.10
CA LYS A 357 -9.02 4.04 -24.99
C LYS A 357 -10.04 4.57 -25.98
N GLU A 358 -10.85 3.70 -26.57
CA GLU A 358 -11.87 4.06 -27.56
C GLU A 358 -13.04 4.84 -26.94
N GLU A 359 -13.53 4.40 -25.78
CA GLU A 359 -14.69 4.99 -25.11
C GLU A 359 -14.37 6.31 -24.39
N ILE A 360 -13.23 6.39 -23.69
CA ILE A 360 -12.90 7.51 -22.79
C ILE A 360 -11.54 8.17 -23.02
N GLY A 361 -10.75 7.70 -23.99
CA GLY A 361 -9.43 8.23 -24.29
C GLY A 361 -8.35 7.86 -23.26
N LEU A 362 -8.55 6.81 -22.48
CA LEU A 362 -7.56 6.36 -21.49
C LEU A 362 -6.42 5.60 -22.19
N ASP A 363 -5.23 6.19 -22.22
CA ASP A 363 -4.06 5.54 -22.83
C ASP A 363 -3.67 4.28 -22.02
N PRO A 364 -3.57 3.09 -22.67
CA PRO A 364 -3.17 1.85 -22.00
C PRO A 364 -1.85 1.93 -21.24
N SER A 365 -0.90 2.77 -21.69
CA SER A 365 0.40 2.95 -21.02
C SER A 365 0.31 3.60 -19.64
N LEU A 366 -0.79 4.30 -19.34
CA LEU A 366 -1.04 4.90 -18.03
C LEU A 366 -1.61 3.90 -17.01
N VAL A 367 -2.05 2.73 -17.48
CA VAL A 367 -2.76 1.73 -16.68
C VAL A 367 -1.87 0.52 -16.44
N ASN A 368 -1.50 0.28 -15.18
CA ASN A 368 -0.88 -0.97 -14.77
C ASN A 368 -1.98 -2.02 -14.55
N VAL A 369 -2.20 -2.92 -15.50
CA VAL A 369 -3.12 -4.06 -15.33
C VAL A 369 -2.55 -5.03 -14.30
N VAL A 370 -3.34 -5.36 -13.29
CA VAL A 370 -2.87 -6.04 -12.08
C VAL A 370 -3.37 -7.48 -11.99
N THR A 371 -4.67 -7.68 -12.22
CA THR A 371 -5.33 -8.99 -12.14
C THR A 371 -6.68 -8.95 -12.86
N VAL A 372 -7.27 -10.12 -13.06
CA VAL A 372 -8.64 -10.28 -13.57
C VAL A 372 -9.49 -10.95 -12.49
N LEU A 373 -10.74 -10.52 -12.38
CA LEU A 373 -11.73 -11.17 -11.52
C LEU A 373 -12.41 -12.30 -12.28
N GLU A 374 -13.08 -13.18 -11.52
CA GLU A 374 -13.93 -14.20 -12.08
C GLU A 374 -15.02 -13.59 -12.98
N PRO A 375 -15.39 -14.27 -14.08
CA PRO A 375 -16.35 -13.75 -15.03
C PRO A 375 -17.75 -13.66 -14.42
N PHE A 376 -18.47 -12.60 -14.78
CA PHE A 376 -19.88 -12.45 -14.49
C PHE A 376 -20.70 -12.73 -15.75
N LEU A 377 -21.81 -13.43 -15.62
CA LEU A 377 -22.72 -13.65 -16.74
C LEU A 377 -23.82 -12.58 -16.73
N SER A 378 -24.03 -11.94 -17.88
CA SER A 378 -25.14 -11.02 -18.06
C SER A 378 -26.45 -11.77 -18.31
N LYS A 379 -27.59 -11.08 -18.17
CA LYS A 379 -28.92 -11.61 -18.53
C LYS A 379 -29.04 -12.08 -20.00
N HIS A 380 -28.16 -11.58 -20.87
CA HIS A 380 -28.09 -11.95 -22.29
C HIS A 380 -27.00 -12.99 -22.57
N LEU A 381 -26.55 -13.72 -21.54
CA LEU A 381 -25.51 -14.74 -21.63
C LEU A 381 -24.17 -14.21 -22.18
N LEU A 382 -23.87 -12.92 -21.96
CA LEU A 382 -22.55 -12.35 -22.25
C LEU A 382 -21.64 -12.60 -21.04
N ARG A 383 -20.49 -13.25 -21.24
CA ARG A 383 -19.46 -13.47 -20.22
C ARG A 383 -18.61 -12.21 -20.11
N VAL A 384 -18.76 -11.47 -19.01
CA VAL A 384 -18.05 -10.22 -18.75
C VAL A 384 -16.94 -10.46 -17.74
N VAL A 385 -15.69 -10.27 -18.14
CA VAL A 385 -14.49 -10.42 -17.31
C VAL A 385 -14.07 -9.06 -16.75
N PRO A 386 -14.13 -8.83 -15.43
CA PRO A 386 -13.63 -7.58 -14.86
C PRO A 386 -12.10 -7.61 -14.77
N VAL A 387 -11.45 -6.59 -15.32
CA VAL A 387 -10.00 -6.40 -15.29
C VAL A 387 -9.68 -5.28 -14.33
N ILE A 388 -8.85 -5.53 -13.31
CA ILE A 388 -8.40 -4.48 -12.39
C ILE A 388 -7.12 -3.83 -12.93
N GLY A 389 -7.22 -2.54 -13.23
CA GLY A 389 -6.09 -1.70 -13.62
C GLY A 389 -5.84 -0.60 -12.59
N ILE A 390 -4.58 -0.23 -12.39
CA ILE A 390 -4.18 0.86 -11.49
C ILE A 390 -3.64 2.02 -12.31
N LEU A 391 -4.23 3.19 -12.11
CA LEU A 391 -3.80 4.47 -12.70
C LEU A 391 -3.04 5.27 -11.65
N ASN A 392 -1.72 5.36 -11.81
CA ASN A 392 -0.83 6.01 -10.83
C ASN A 392 -0.81 7.53 -10.96
N GLU A 393 -0.96 8.06 -12.18
CA GLU A 393 -0.88 9.49 -12.48
C GLU A 393 -2.21 9.98 -13.03
N LYS A 394 -3.17 10.25 -12.14
CA LYS A 394 -4.54 10.64 -12.53
C LYS A 394 -4.56 11.94 -13.34
N GLU A 395 -3.59 12.83 -13.12
CA GLU A 395 -3.42 14.12 -13.80
C GLU A 395 -2.98 13.96 -15.26
N ALA A 396 -2.29 12.87 -15.58
CA ALA A 396 -1.92 12.53 -16.96
C ALA A 396 -3.16 12.11 -17.78
N PHE A 397 -4.17 11.54 -17.13
CA PHE A 397 -5.42 11.15 -17.78
C PHE A 397 -6.39 12.34 -17.95
N LYS A 398 -6.54 12.78 -19.21
CA LYS A 398 -7.56 13.74 -19.64
C LYS A 398 -8.67 12.99 -20.38
N ALA A 399 -9.86 12.95 -19.77
CA ALA A 399 -11.01 12.25 -20.36
C ALA A 399 -11.41 12.85 -21.72
N ALA A 400 -11.51 11.99 -22.72
CA ALA A 400 -11.96 12.31 -24.07
C ALA A 400 -13.06 11.31 -24.48
N PRO A 401 -14.30 11.49 -23.99
CA PRO A 401 -15.38 10.54 -24.26
C PRO A 401 -15.77 10.52 -25.74
N ASN A 402 -15.96 9.31 -26.28
CA ASN A 402 -16.58 9.12 -27.59
C ASN A 402 -18.10 9.40 -27.50
N PRO A 403 -18.63 10.47 -28.11
CA PRO A 403 -20.04 10.85 -27.95
C PRO A 403 -21.03 9.86 -28.58
N ALA A 404 -20.56 8.94 -29.43
CA ALA A 404 -21.40 7.85 -29.94
C ALA A 404 -21.80 6.86 -28.82
N GLU A 405 -20.92 6.67 -27.84
CA GLU A 405 -21.04 5.60 -26.84
C GLU A 405 -21.11 6.10 -25.41
N VAL A 406 -20.46 7.23 -25.09
CA VAL A 406 -20.32 7.77 -23.74
C VAL A 406 -20.84 9.20 -23.68
N GLU A 407 -21.84 9.42 -22.81
CA GLU A 407 -22.40 10.75 -22.52
C GLU A 407 -21.55 11.51 -21.49
N ALA A 408 -21.01 10.80 -20.51
CA ALA A 408 -20.21 11.39 -19.43
C ALA A 408 -19.21 10.39 -18.86
N VAL A 409 -18.05 10.91 -18.46
CA VAL A 409 -17.05 10.19 -17.65
C VAL A 409 -17.04 10.81 -16.26
N PHE A 410 -17.12 9.96 -15.24
CA PHE A 410 -17.06 10.37 -13.84
C PHE A 410 -16.36 9.27 -13.03
N ASP A 411 -16.22 9.50 -11.74
CA ASP A 411 -15.55 8.60 -10.82
C ASP A 411 -16.36 8.49 -9.52
N ALA A 412 -16.27 7.34 -8.85
CA ALA A 412 -16.95 7.07 -7.59
C ALA A 412 -15.99 6.46 -6.55
N PRO A 413 -16.13 6.77 -5.24
CA PRO A 413 -15.38 6.08 -4.20
C PRO A 413 -15.68 4.58 -4.22
N LEU A 414 -14.67 3.72 -4.34
CA LEU A 414 -14.87 2.27 -4.39
C LEU A 414 -15.52 1.75 -3.09
N GLU A 415 -15.18 2.35 -1.95
CA GLU A 415 -15.70 1.96 -0.64
C GLU A 415 -17.23 2.06 -0.54
N MET A 416 -17.88 2.88 -1.37
CA MET A 416 -19.34 3.03 -1.31
C MET A 416 -20.09 1.73 -1.65
N PHE A 417 -19.46 0.82 -2.41
CA PHE A 417 -20.09 -0.43 -2.84
C PHE A 417 -20.04 -1.54 -1.77
N ILE A 418 -19.34 -1.33 -0.66
CA ILE A 418 -19.35 -2.23 0.52
C ILE A 418 -20.05 -1.58 1.73
N LYS A 419 -20.74 -0.48 1.47
CA LYS A 419 -21.44 0.36 2.44
C LYS A 419 -22.94 0.28 2.15
N ASP A 420 -23.78 0.33 3.19
CA ASP A 420 -25.24 0.25 3.03
C ASP A 420 -25.87 1.63 2.86
N GLU A 421 -25.07 2.68 3.00
CA GLU A 421 -25.45 4.07 2.82
C GLU A 421 -25.77 4.37 1.34
N ASN A 422 -26.92 4.97 1.08
CA ASN A 422 -27.42 5.28 -0.28
C ASN A 422 -27.59 4.06 -1.20
N ARG A 423 -27.76 2.87 -0.59
CA ARG A 423 -28.06 1.63 -1.30
C ARG A 423 -29.54 1.26 -1.14
N ARG A 424 -30.14 0.77 -2.22
CA ARG A 424 -31.42 0.04 -2.20
C ARG A 424 -31.27 -1.29 -2.94
N SER A 425 -32.14 -2.25 -2.66
CA SER A 425 -32.16 -3.53 -3.38
C SER A 425 -33.58 -3.91 -3.77
N GLU A 426 -33.70 -4.60 -4.90
CA GLU A 426 -34.95 -5.17 -5.40
C GLU A 426 -34.76 -6.67 -5.61
N GLU A 427 -35.68 -7.48 -5.09
CA GLU A 427 -35.70 -8.92 -5.37
C GLU A 427 -36.26 -9.18 -6.77
N ARG A 428 -35.55 -10.02 -7.51
CA ARG A 428 -35.96 -10.51 -8.83
C ARG A 428 -35.92 -12.02 -8.84
N GLU A 429 -36.68 -12.61 -9.75
CA GLU A 429 -36.67 -14.05 -9.97
C GLU A 429 -36.20 -14.33 -11.41
N TRP A 430 -35.26 -15.26 -11.55
CA TRP A 430 -34.77 -15.73 -12.84
C TRP A 430 -34.64 -17.26 -12.79
N MET A 431 -35.34 -17.95 -13.71
CA MET A 431 -35.34 -19.42 -13.79
C MET A 431 -35.64 -20.11 -12.44
N GLY A 432 -36.59 -19.57 -11.66
CA GLY A 432 -36.98 -20.10 -10.34
C GLY A 432 -36.01 -19.78 -9.20
N ASN A 433 -34.92 -19.05 -9.46
CA ASN A 433 -33.97 -18.60 -8.44
C ASN A 433 -34.18 -17.11 -8.16
N LYS A 434 -34.33 -16.77 -6.88
CA LYS A 434 -34.38 -15.39 -6.42
C LYS A 434 -32.98 -14.80 -6.35
N TYR A 435 -32.81 -13.58 -6.84
CA TYR A 435 -31.58 -12.81 -6.76
C TYR A 435 -31.87 -11.35 -6.43
N LEU A 436 -30.89 -10.65 -5.88
CA LEU A 436 -31.02 -9.23 -5.54
C LEU A 436 -30.34 -8.36 -6.59
N ILE A 437 -31.05 -7.34 -7.05
CA ILE A 437 -30.46 -6.24 -7.81
C ILE A 437 -30.18 -5.10 -6.85
N HIS A 438 -28.92 -4.69 -6.76
CA HIS A 438 -28.49 -3.56 -5.96
C HIS A 438 -28.50 -2.28 -6.80
N PHE A 439 -28.91 -1.17 -6.19
CA PHE A 439 -28.84 0.17 -6.74
C PHE A 439 -28.12 1.07 -5.74
N PHE A 440 -27.17 1.85 -6.22
CA PHE A 440 -26.46 2.86 -5.45
C PHE A 440 -26.69 4.23 -6.07
N ASP A 441 -27.24 5.14 -5.29
CA ASP A 441 -27.45 6.52 -5.70
C ASP A 441 -26.17 7.33 -5.42
N TYR A 442 -25.62 7.95 -6.47
CA TYR A 442 -24.38 8.73 -6.38
C TYR A 442 -24.54 10.09 -7.04
N GLU A 443 -24.03 11.14 -6.41
CA GLU A 443 -24.05 12.50 -6.95
C GLU A 443 -22.62 12.99 -7.16
N ALA A 444 -22.31 13.40 -8.40
CA ALA A 444 -21.03 13.99 -8.77
C ALA A 444 -21.25 15.17 -9.71
N LYS A 445 -20.57 16.30 -9.44
CA LYS A 445 -20.63 17.52 -10.26
C LYS A 445 -22.07 17.98 -10.57
N ASN A 446 -22.95 17.96 -9.56
CA ASN A 446 -24.38 18.28 -9.65
C ASN A 446 -25.19 17.39 -10.62
N LYS A 447 -24.70 16.19 -10.92
CA LYS A 447 -25.43 15.17 -11.68
C LYS A 447 -25.65 13.94 -10.80
N LYS A 448 -26.85 13.38 -10.89
CA LYS A 448 -27.23 12.15 -10.22
C LYS A 448 -27.00 10.95 -11.12
N TYR A 449 -26.39 9.93 -10.57
CA TYR A 449 -26.07 8.67 -11.21
C TYR A 449 -26.67 7.54 -10.37
N ILE A 450 -27.23 6.54 -11.05
CA ILE A 450 -27.72 5.33 -10.42
C ILE A 450 -26.85 4.19 -10.94
N ILE A 451 -26.13 3.55 -10.02
CA ILE A 451 -25.21 2.46 -10.33
C ILE A 451 -25.90 1.17 -9.92
N TRP A 452 -26.22 0.30 -10.86
CA TRP A 452 -27.08 -0.86 -10.61
C TRP A 452 -26.76 -2.04 -11.53
N GLY A 453 -27.42 -3.18 -11.28
CA GLY A 453 -27.32 -4.36 -12.12
C GLY A 453 -25.93 -4.99 -12.12
N LEU A 454 -25.47 -5.42 -13.31
CA LEU A 454 -24.19 -6.09 -13.47
C LEU A 454 -23.00 -5.23 -13.03
N THR A 455 -23.02 -3.94 -13.37
CA THR A 455 -21.99 -2.98 -12.96
C THR A 455 -21.88 -2.90 -11.44
N ALA A 456 -23.01 -2.80 -10.73
CA ALA A 456 -23.02 -2.78 -9.27
C ALA A 456 -22.50 -4.10 -8.68
N GLY A 457 -22.90 -5.25 -9.23
CA GLY A 457 -22.42 -6.56 -8.78
C GLY A 457 -20.89 -6.71 -8.92
N ILE A 458 -20.33 -6.27 -10.05
CA ILE A 458 -18.88 -6.26 -10.27
C ILE A 458 -18.19 -5.32 -9.25
N LEU A 459 -18.75 -4.14 -9.00
CA LEU A 459 -18.17 -3.16 -8.08
C LEU A 459 -18.23 -3.60 -6.61
N ILE A 460 -19.32 -4.23 -6.17
CA ILE A 460 -19.42 -4.86 -4.84
C ILE A 460 -18.31 -5.89 -4.69
N ARG A 461 -18.18 -6.81 -5.67
CA ARG A 461 -17.18 -7.86 -5.64
C ARG A 461 -15.75 -7.32 -5.61
N ALA A 462 -15.47 -6.36 -6.50
CA ALA A 462 -14.16 -5.70 -6.57
C ALA A 462 -13.82 -4.99 -5.25
N ALA A 463 -14.77 -4.24 -4.69
CA ALA A 463 -14.58 -3.57 -3.41
C ALA A 463 -14.34 -4.57 -2.27
N SER A 464 -15.04 -5.70 -2.24
CA SER A 464 -14.81 -6.74 -1.23
C SER A 464 -13.42 -7.35 -1.28
N ILE A 465 -12.88 -7.57 -2.48
CA ILE A 465 -11.52 -8.09 -2.68
C ILE A 465 -10.48 -7.03 -2.30
N VAL A 466 -10.67 -5.79 -2.76
CA VAL A 466 -9.74 -4.68 -2.52
C VAL A 466 -9.65 -4.34 -1.03
N TYR A 467 -10.79 -4.22 -0.34
CA TYR A 467 -10.84 -3.90 1.09
C TYR A 467 -10.72 -5.12 2.00
N LYS A 468 -10.70 -6.34 1.45
CA LYS A 468 -10.68 -7.62 2.19
C LYS A 468 -11.83 -7.71 3.22
N ARG A 469 -13.02 -7.26 2.84
CA ARG A 469 -14.21 -7.20 3.69
C ARG A 469 -15.47 -7.57 2.90
N SER A 470 -16.37 -8.32 3.53
CA SER A 470 -17.69 -8.57 2.93
C SER A 470 -18.62 -7.37 3.18
N PRO A 471 -19.56 -7.07 2.28
CA PRO A 471 -20.56 -6.04 2.52
C PRO A 471 -21.45 -6.41 3.72
N PRO A 472 -22.04 -5.44 4.43
CA PRO A 472 -22.97 -5.68 5.53
C PRO A 472 -24.36 -6.15 5.06
N PHE A 473 -24.59 -6.24 3.75
CA PHE A 473 -25.86 -6.64 3.14
C PHE A 473 -25.72 -7.96 2.36
N VAL A 474 -26.85 -8.63 2.13
CA VAL A 474 -26.90 -9.86 1.35
C VAL A 474 -26.79 -9.52 -0.15
N GLU A 475 -25.83 -10.13 -0.85
CA GLU A 475 -25.67 -9.95 -2.30
C GLU A 475 -26.65 -10.78 -3.13
N GLN A 476 -26.93 -12.02 -2.70
CA GLN A 476 -27.78 -13.01 -3.40
C GLN A 476 -27.64 -12.93 -4.94
N ASN A 477 -26.42 -13.14 -5.43
CA ASN A 477 -26.07 -12.99 -6.85
C ASN A 477 -26.86 -13.99 -7.73
N PRO A 478 -27.25 -13.59 -8.95
CA PRO A 478 -27.95 -14.48 -9.87
C PRO A 478 -27.07 -15.67 -10.28
N ILE A 479 -27.61 -16.88 -10.15
CA ILE A 479 -26.98 -18.11 -10.64
C ILE A 479 -27.45 -18.32 -12.08
N TYR A 480 -26.68 -17.83 -13.05
CA TYR A 480 -26.95 -18.13 -14.46
C TYR A 480 -26.24 -19.43 -14.86
N LYS A 481 -27.00 -20.47 -15.23
CA LYS A 481 -26.44 -21.70 -15.80
C LYS A 481 -26.32 -21.55 -17.32
N VAL A 482 -25.16 -21.84 -17.90
CA VAL A 482 -24.97 -21.89 -19.35
C VAL A 482 -25.70 -23.14 -19.89
N PRO A 483 -26.60 -23.03 -20.89
CA PRO A 483 -27.22 -24.21 -21.49
C PRO A 483 -26.16 -25.04 -22.24
N ARG A 484 -26.06 -26.34 -21.93
CA ARG A 484 -25.06 -27.25 -22.53
C ARG A 484 -25.38 -27.69 -23.97
N VAL A 485 -26.64 -27.60 -24.38
CA VAL A 485 -27.14 -27.94 -25.72
C VAL A 485 -28.26 -26.97 -26.07
N VAL A 486 -28.23 -26.38 -27.27
CA VAL A 486 -29.32 -25.56 -27.81
C VAL A 486 -29.94 -26.35 -28.96
N ASP A 487 -31.14 -26.88 -28.74
CA ASP A 487 -31.93 -27.53 -29.79
C ASP A 487 -32.83 -26.51 -30.49
N ILE A 488 -33.40 -26.87 -31.64
CA ILE A 488 -34.31 -26.01 -32.44
C ILE A 488 -35.53 -25.50 -31.63
N ASN A 489 -35.85 -26.13 -30.49
CA ASN A 489 -36.92 -25.74 -29.57
C ASN A 489 -36.44 -24.97 -28.32
N THR A 490 -35.15 -24.67 -28.19
CA THR A 490 -34.62 -23.91 -27.06
C THR A 490 -34.86 -22.42 -27.27
N THR A 491 -35.97 -21.90 -26.75
CA THR A 491 -36.23 -20.47 -26.70
C THR A 491 -35.35 -19.85 -25.61
N ILE A 492 -34.23 -19.25 -26.01
CA ILE A 492 -33.48 -18.31 -25.16
C ILE A 492 -34.29 -17.00 -25.13
N PRO A 493 -34.64 -16.46 -23.94
CA PRO A 493 -35.44 -15.25 -23.83
C PRO A 493 -34.74 -13.99 -24.36
#